data_AF-A0A7I7SPM6-F1
#
_entry.id   AF-A0A7I7SPM6-F1
#
_cell.length_a   1.000
_cell.length_b   1.000
_cell.length_c   1.000
_cell.angle_alpha   90.00
_cell.angle_beta   90.00
_cell.angle_gamma   90.00
#
_symmetry.space_group_name_H-M   'P 1'
#
loop_
_entity.id
_entity.type
_entity.pdbx_description
1 polymer ?
#
loop_
_entity_poly.entity_id
_entity_poly.type
_entity_poly.pdbx_seq_one_letter_code
_entity_poly.pdbx_strand_id
1 'polypeptide(L)'
;MVRNRAMAAASAKDPGPGTPGVQEAVPDVPVVKEPVERLVLPTLKPEIDPERYETLARITTLRGIDKRFAVSAIEAARRLWCMTAESTAYTDHHAVRAVARYLALDAARLGAFSYKASLRRANVQAHLKYLEVRRGDRGLRTLMGQLYAVGRLVHPGEYPAPQSLAQPHHYRTPAASLGLVEELYALAPILPTALSGRLFTVLDCCLGAGARPADFKELTGNSITESSWDGDTVAVVRLPNLAGGTRLVPVGDAKASERLLTLADCKKSEYLLGSASGHVERNAVNRVAEKLRKRGLPGVDAVALRNRWVLDMAARIPAALLLQLADVTTAQILSDQRDQLPTFGLQHVIALTKENVL
;
A
#
# COMPACT_ATOMS: atom_id res chain seq x y z
N MET A 1 36.33 59.71 -13.50
CA MET A 1 35.18 60.40 -12.87
C MET A 1 34.06 59.37 -12.72
N VAL A 2 33.81 58.82 -11.52
CA VAL A 2 32.75 59.25 -10.55
C VAL A 2 31.35 58.98 -11.13
N ARG A 3 30.37 58.25 -10.57
CA ARG A 3 30.10 57.61 -9.26
C ARG A 3 28.86 56.68 -9.42
N ASN A 4 28.72 55.71 -8.52
CA ASN A 4 27.52 54.89 -8.27
C ASN A 4 26.24 55.70 -7.95
N ARG A 5 25.05 55.14 -8.28
CA ARG A 5 24.00 54.86 -7.28
C ARG A 5 22.93 53.90 -7.78
N ALA A 6 22.69 52.85 -6.99
CA ALA A 6 21.56 51.95 -7.07
C ALA A 6 20.27 52.63 -6.55
N MET A 7 19.13 52.23 -7.14
CA MET A 7 17.81 52.29 -6.52
C MET A 7 17.04 51.06 -7.00
N ALA A 8 16.75 50.17 -6.06
CA ALA A 8 15.88 49.02 -6.21
C ALA A 8 14.42 49.46 -6.10
N ALA A 9 13.55 48.92 -6.96
CA ALA A 9 12.11 48.94 -6.78
C ALA A 9 11.56 47.54 -7.02
N ALA A 10 10.66 47.13 -6.13
CA ALA A 10 10.14 45.79 -5.91
C ALA A 10 8.83 45.52 -6.67
N SER A 11 8.35 44.27 -6.52
CA SER A 11 7.08 43.67 -7.00
C SER A 11 7.16 42.99 -8.37
N ALA A 12 6.70 41.76 -8.61
CA ALA A 12 6.07 40.77 -7.75
C ALA A 12 6.40 39.37 -8.33
N LYS A 13 6.83 38.43 -7.47
CA LYS A 13 6.89 37.00 -7.81
C LYS A 13 5.68 36.33 -7.18
N ASP A 14 4.80 35.79 -8.01
CA ASP A 14 3.78 34.83 -7.59
C ASP A 14 4.46 33.60 -6.96
N PRO A 15 4.15 33.25 -5.71
CA PRO A 15 4.53 31.96 -5.15
C PRO A 15 3.44 30.93 -5.52
N GLY A 16 3.86 29.85 -6.18
CA GLY A 16 3.04 28.66 -6.40
C GLY A 16 2.53 28.05 -5.08
N PRO A 17 1.58 27.11 -5.11
CA PRO A 17 0.84 26.67 -3.94
C PRO A 17 1.75 25.85 -3.03
N GLY A 18 2.44 26.53 -2.12
CA GLY A 18 3.02 25.94 -0.94
C GLY A 18 1.88 25.47 -0.05
N THR A 19 1.82 24.17 0.21
CA THR A 19 0.95 23.62 1.25
C THR A 19 1.22 24.40 2.55
N PRO A 20 0.27 25.19 3.06
CA PRO A 20 0.46 25.87 4.32
C PRO A 20 0.66 24.79 5.38
N GLY A 21 1.70 24.93 6.20
CA GLY A 21 1.82 24.16 7.43
C GLY A 21 0.62 24.50 8.32
N VAL A 22 -0.46 23.74 8.19
CA VAL A 22 -1.61 23.84 9.08
C VAL A 22 -1.12 23.35 10.44
N GLN A 23 -0.74 24.28 11.31
CA GLN A 23 -0.71 24.04 12.74
C GLN A 23 -2.13 23.57 13.10
N GLU A 24 -2.25 22.36 13.62
CA GLU A 24 -3.54 21.81 14.01
C GLU A 24 -4.10 22.67 15.16
N ALA A 25 -5.11 23.49 14.85
CA ALA A 25 -5.83 24.25 15.85
C ALA A 25 -6.58 23.28 16.79
N VAL A 26 -6.37 23.48 18.09
CA VAL A 26 -6.85 22.64 19.19
C VAL A 26 -8.16 23.23 19.74
N PRO A 27 -9.30 22.50 19.67
CA PRO A 27 -10.54 22.95 20.31
C PRO A 27 -10.65 22.49 21.77
N ASP A 28 -11.32 23.31 22.57
CA ASP A 28 -11.64 23.12 23.99
C ASP A 28 -12.73 22.04 24.17
N VAL A 29 -12.39 20.94 24.83
CA VAL A 29 -13.33 19.90 25.27
C VAL A 29 -13.06 19.64 26.75
N PRO A 30 -14.08 19.60 27.63
CA PRO A 30 -13.88 19.38 29.07
C PRO A 30 -13.27 18.00 29.34
N VAL A 31 -12.11 17.99 30.02
CA VAL A 31 -11.31 16.80 30.32
C VAL A 31 -11.42 16.47 31.81
N VAL A 32 -11.55 15.17 32.11
CA VAL A 32 -11.38 14.64 33.47
C VAL A 32 -9.91 14.80 33.88
N LYS A 33 -9.62 15.78 34.74
CA LYS A 33 -8.26 16.07 35.21
C LYS A 33 -7.88 15.10 36.34
N GLU A 34 -7.10 14.08 36.02
CA GLU A 34 -6.29 13.40 37.05
C GLU A 34 -5.04 14.24 37.37
N PRO A 35 -4.51 14.18 38.60
CA PRO A 35 -3.32 14.93 39.00
C PRO A 35 -2.12 14.54 38.13
N VAL A 36 -1.45 15.54 37.57
CA VAL A 36 -0.30 15.40 36.68
C VAL A 36 0.91 14.95 37.51
N GLU A 37 1.16 13.64 37.55
CA GLU A 37 2.41 13.09 38.08
C GLU A 37 3.58 13.45 37.15
N ARG A 38 4.78 13.61 37.75
CA ARG A 38 6.08 13.74 37.06
C ARG A 38 6.14 12.81 35.85
N LEU A 39 6.78 13.21 34.75
CA LEU A 39 6.90 12.43 33.51
C LEU A 39 7.15 10.91 33.77
N VAL A 40 6.08 10.12 33.80
CA VAL A 40 6.14 8.68 34.02
C VAL A 40 6.06 8.02 32.65
N LEU A 41 7.11 7.29 32.27
CA LEU A 41 7.07 6.42 31.10
C LEU A 41 6.55 5.03 31.50
N PRO A 42 5.95 4.27 30.58
CA PRO A 42 5.65 2.85 30.80
C PRO A 42 6.91 2.09 31.24
N THR A 43 6.80 1.24 32.25
CA THR A 43 7.91 0.38 32.70
C THR A 43 8.11 -0.74 31.70
N LEU A 44 9.33 -0.90 31.17
CA LEU A 44 9.67 -2.06 30.33
C LEU A 44 9.55 -3.34 31.15
N LYS A 45 8.79 -4.31 30.64
CA LYS A 45 8.74 -5.65 31.21
C LYS A 45 9.92 -6.48 30.69
N PRO A 46 10.50 -7.38 31.49
CA PRO A 46 11.62 -8.22 31.07
C PRO A 46 11.28 -9.20 29.94
N GLU A 47 9.99 -9.49 29.73
CA GLU A 47 9.46 -10.40 28.70
C GLU A 47 9.38 -9.77 27.29
N ILE A 48 9.87 -8.54 27.11
CA ILE A 48 9.85 -7.86 25.81
C ILE A 48 10.94 -8.42 24.90
N ASP A 49 10.58 -8.76 23.67
CA ASP A 49 11.53 -9.10 22.61
C ASP A 49 12.50 -7.92 22.36
N PRO A 50 13.80 -8.09 22.65
CA PRO A 50 14.80 -7.04 22.48
C PRO A 50 15.01 -6.65 21.02
N GLU A 51 14.89 -7.58 20.07
CA GLU A 51 15.08 -7.29 18.63
C GLU A 51 13.95 -6.42 18.08
N ARG A 52 12.72 -6.73 18.48
CA ARG A 52 11.53 -5.93 18.18
C ARG A 52 11.67 -4.50 18.73
N TYR A 53 12.16 -4.37 19.96
CA TYR A 53 12.36 -3.06 20.60
C TYR A 53 13.45 -2.22 19.91
N GLU A 54 14.58 -2.83 19.55
CA GLU A 54 15.68 -2.18 18.83
C GLU A 54 15.26 -1.74 17.41
N THR A 55 14.47 -2.57 16.73
CA THR A 55 13.93 -2.20 15.41
C THR A 55 13.06 -0.95 15.49
N LEU A 56 12.25 -0.82 16.54
CA LEU A 56 11.39 0.33 16.77
C LEU A 56 12.15 1.55 17.31
N ALA A 57 13.33 1.36 17.91
CA ALA A 57 14.23 2.44 18.34
C ALA A 57 14.65 3.37 17.19
N ARG A 58 14.61 2.87 15.94
CA ARG A 58 14.89 3.65 14.74
C ARG A 58 13.88 4.78 14.49
N ILE A 59 12.72 4.76 15.17
CA ILE A 59 11.74 5.84 15.12
C ILE A 59 12.20 6.96 16.05
N THR A 60 12.88 7.98 15.50
CA THR A 60 13.42 9.09 16.30
C THR A 60 12.62 10.38 16.17
N THR A 61 11.81 10.52 15.12
CA THR A 61 11.11 11.77 14.82
C THR A 61 9.69 11.59 14.29
N LEU A 62 8.82 12.52 14.72
CA LEU A 62 7.46 12.69 14.21
C LEU A 62 7.36 14.05 13.51
N ARG A 63 6.89 14.05 12.25
CA ARG A 63 6.62 15.30 11.52
C ARG A 63 5.29 15.91 11.98
N GLY A 64 5.28 17.24 12.13
CA GLY A 64 4.09 18.05 12.40
C GLY A 64 3.57 17.94 13.84
N ILE A 65 4.46 17.66 14.80
CA ILE A 65 4.12 17.45 16.21
C ILE A 65 4.99 18.36 17.08
N ASP A 66 4.45 18.82 18.20
CA ASP A 66 5.21 19.61 19.18
C ASP A 66 6.42 18.82 19.68
N LYS A 67 7.62 19.38 19.44
CA LYS A 67 8.89 18.76 19.78
C LYS A 67 9.04 18.52 21.28
N ARG A 68 8.35 19.30 22.13
CA ARG A 68 8.39 19.17 23.60
C ARG A 68 7.90 17.79 24.07
N PHE A 69 6.92 17.21 23.38
CA PHE A 69 6.31 15.94 23.77
C PHE A 69 6.70 14.78 22.85
N ALA A 70 7.32 15.05 21.71
CA ALA A 70 7.63 14.05 20.70
C ALA A 70 8.51 12.90 21.23
N VAL A 71 9.59 13.21 21.98
CA VAL A 71 10.52 12.19 22.49
C VAL A 71 9.81 11.26 23.48
N SER A 72 9.12 11.83 24.47
CA SER A 72 8.40 11.06 25.50
C SER A 72 7.25 10.24 24.91
N ALA A 73 6.55 10.78 23.92
CA ALA A 73 5.46 10.09 23.24
C ALA A 73 5.95 8.91 22.39
N ILE A 74 7.05 9.08 21.65
CA ILE A 74 7.69 8.00 20.88
C ILE A 74 8.13 6.89 21.84
N GLU A 75 8.79 7.27 22.94
CA GLU A 75 9.29 6.33 23.92
C GLU A 75 8.16 5.52 24.57
N ALA A 76 7.11 6.20 25.03
CA ALA A 76 5.96 5.55 25.64
C ALA A 76 5.25 4.62 24.63
N ALA A 77 5.04 5.07 23.40
CA ALA A 77 4.41 4.27 22.36
C ALA A 77 5.21 3.01 22.03
N ARG A 78 6.54 3.13 21.92
CA ARG A 78 7.44 1.99 21.68
C ARG A 78 7.31 0.95 22.79
N ARG A 79 7.44 1.37 24.05
CA ARG A 79 7.35 0.48 25.21
C ARG A 79 6.00 -0.22 25.29
N LEU A 80 4.90 0.51 25.11
CA LEU A 80 3.55 -0.05 25.15
C LEU A 80 3.32 -1.02 23.99
N TRP A 81 3.77 -0.68 22.78
CA TRP A 81 3.53 -1.53 21.62
C TRP A 81 4.28 -2.87 21.70
N CYS A 82 5.51 -2.86 22.24
CA CYS A 82 6.26 -4.09 22.50
C CYS A 82 5.58 -5.05 23.48
N MET A 83 4.63 -4.58 24.30
CA MET A 83 3.83 -5.42 25.21
C MET A 83 2.53 -5.94 24.56
N THR A 84 2.26 -5.56 23.31
CA THR A 84 1.12 -6.11 22.54
C THR A 84 1.53 -7.37 21.79
N ALA A 85 0.54 -8.11 21.28
CA ALA A 85 0.78 -9.30 20.46
C ALA A 85 1.76 -9.01 19.30
N GLU A 86 2.50 -10.04 18.90
CA GLU A 86 3.46 -9.96 17.81
C GLU A 86 2.77 -9.62 16.48
N SER A 87 3.46 -8.82 15.67
CA SER A 87 2.98 -8.42 14.35
C SER A 87 4.17 -8.19 13.42
N THR A 88 3.91 -7.98 12.12
CA THR A 88 5.00 -7.73 11.17
C THR A 88 5.74 -6.42 11.48
N ALA A 89 7.04 -6.35 11.20
CA ALA A 89 7.86 -5.14 11.43
C ALA A 89 7.27 -3.87 10.78
N TYR A 90 6.62 -4.01 9.62
CA TYR A 90 5.91 -2.92 8.95
C TYR A 90 4.72 -2.41 9.79
N THR A 91 3.91 -3.34 10.31
CA THR A 91 2.72 -3.02 11.12
C THR A 91 3.12 -2.36 12.43
N ASP A 92 4.13 -2.90 13.10
CA ASP A 92 4.70 -2.34 14.33
C ASP A 92 5.20 -0.91 14.12
N HIS A 93 5.99 -0.67 13.06
CA HIS A 93 6.50 0.67 12.76
C HIS A 93 5.36 1.68 12.52
N HIS A 94 4.31 1.28 11.79
CA HIS A 94 3.16 2.15 11.55
C HIS A 94 2.34 2.41 12.82
N ALA A 95 2.13 1.39 13.65
CA ALA A 95 1.36 1.49 14.87
C ALA A 95 2.04 2.35 15.93
N VAL A 96 3.34 2.17 16.17
CA VAL A 96 4.12 3.01 17.11
C VAL A 96 4.02 4.48 16.71
N ARG A 97 4.16 4.80 15.42
CA ARG A 97 4.05 6.20 14.95
C ARG A 97 2.64 6.77 15.16
N ALA A 98 1.60 5.96 15.00
CA ALA A 98 0.22 6.37 15.19
C ALA A 98 -0.06 6.66 16.67
N VAL A 99 0.32 5.74 17.57
CA VAL A 99 0.17 5.89 19.02
C VAL A 99 0.99 7.09 19.52
N ALA A 100 2.25 7.20 19.12
CA ALA A 100 3.12 8.32 19.53
C ALA A 100 2.58 9.67 19.06
N ARG A 101 2.03 9.75 17.85
CA ARG A 101 1.37 10.96 17.35
C ARG A 101 0.17 11.34 18.21
N TYR A 102 -0.69 10.38 18.55
CA TYR A 102 -1.82 10.62 19.44
C TYR A 102 -1.38 11.15 20.80
N LEU A 103 -0.44 10.46 21.46
CA LEU A 103 0.06 10.85 22.78
C LEU A 103 0.67 12.25 22.79
N ALA A 104 1.42 12.61 21.75
CA ALA A 104 2.02 13.93 21.65
C ALA A 104 0.99 15.04 21.38
N LEU A 105 -0.05 14.76 20.58
CA LEU A 105 -1.14 15.71 20.34
C LEU A 105 -1.97 15.95 21.60
N ASP A 106 -2.31 14.88 22.32
CA ASP A 106 -3.06 15.00 23.57
C ASP A 106 -2.25 15.72 24.65
N ALA A 107 -0.94 15.42 24.75
CA ALA A 107 -0.04 16.15 25.65
C ALA A 107 0.08 17.65 25.29
N ALA A 108 0.15 17.98 24.00
CA ALA A 108 0.16 19.36 23.53
C ALA A 108 -1.15 20.10 23.89
N ARG A 109 -2.29 19.41 23.80
CA ARG A 109 -3.60 19.93 24.21
C ARG A 109 -3.70 20.17 25.71
N LEU A 110 -3.14 19.27 26.51
CA LEU A 110 -3.21 19.33 27.98
C LEU A 110 -2.09 20.16 28.63
N GLY A 111 -1.06 20.52 27.85
CA GLY A 111 0.15 21.18 28.35
C GLY A 111 1.06 20.28 29.19
N ALA A 112 0.72 18.99 29.34
CA ALA A 112 1.45 18.02 30.14
C ALA A 112 1.38 16.62 29.51
N PHE A 113 2.45 15.85 29.67
CA PHE A 113 2.52 14.48 29.16
C PHE A 113 2.08 13.45 30.21
N SER A 114 1.00 12.72 29.94
CA SER A 114 0.58 11.57 30.75
C SER A 114 -0.03 10.50 29.85
N TYR A 115 0.74 9.43 29.55
CA TYR A 115 0.23 8.36 28.71
C TYR A 115 -0.98 7.64 29.33
N LYS A 116 -1.04 7.55 30.67
CA LYS A 116 -2.17 6.97 31.39
C LYS A 116 -3.43 7.80 31.18
N ALA A 117 -3.36 9.11 31.40
CA ALA A 117 -4.52 9.97 31.20
C ALA A 117 -4.94 9.99 29.73
N SER A 118 -4.00 10.12 28.79
CA SER A 118 -4.31 10.10 27.35
C SER A 118 -4.99 8.80 26.94
N LEU A 119 -4.50 7.64 27.40
CA LEU A 119 -5.06 6.34 27.01
C LEU A 119 -6.34 5.94 27.75
N ARG A 120 -6.96 6.80 28.56
CA ARG A 120 -8.35 6.58 29.03
C ARG A 120 -9.28 6.47 27.82
N ARG A 121 -10.23 5.54 27.83
CA ARG A 121 -11.11 5.27 26.67
C ARG A 121 -11.88 6.51 26.22
N ALA A 122 -12.34 7.33 27.17
CA ALA A 122 -13.06 8.56 26.86
C ALA A 122 -12.22 9.54 26.04
N ASN A 123 -10.93 9.69 26.36
CA ASN A 123 -10.01 10.60 25.67
C ASN A 123 -9.65 10.07 24.28
N VAL A 124 -9.45 8.76 24.14
CA VAL A 124 -9.25 8.11 22.84
C VAL A 124 -10.48 8.28 21.95
N GLN A 125 -11.68 8.05 22.50
CA GLN A 125 -12.95 8.20 21.76
C GLN A 125 -13.21 9.63 21.32
N ALA A 126 -12.97 10.62 22.19
CA ALA A 126 -13.07 12.02 21.84
C ALA A 126 -12.14 12.39 20.67
N HIS A 127 -10.91 11.87 20.68
CA HIS A 127 -9.96 12.07 19.59
C HIS A 127 -10.38 11.40 18.28
N LEU A 128 -10.86 10.15 18.34
CA LEU A 128 -11.35 9.43 17.16
C LEU A 128 -12.55 10.14 16.52
N LYS A 129 -13.51 10.60 17.34
CA LYS A 129 -14.66 11.38 16.87
C LYS A 129 -14.23 12.71 16.23
N TYR A 130 -13.24 13.39 16.79
CA TYR A 130 -12.68 14.59 16.18
C TYR A 130 -12.06 14.29 14.79
N LEU A 131 -11.34 13.18 14.65
CA LEU A 131 -10.74 12.79 13.37
C LEU A 131 -11.79 12.33 12.35
N GLU A 132 -12.86 11.67 12.78
CA GLU A 132 -14.02 11.31 11.95
C GLU A 132 -14.62 12.52 11.26
N VAL A 133 -14.94 13.57 12.03
CA VAL A 133 -15.48 14.82 11.49
C VAL A 133 -14.50 15.49 10.51
N ARG A 134 -13.19 15.41 10.76
CA ARG A 134 -12.18 16.17 9.99
C ARG A 134 -11.65 15.43 8.75
N ARG A 135 -11.59 14.09 8.77
CA ARG A 135 -10.90 13.28 7.75
C ARG A 135 -11.77 12.15 7.19
N GLY A 136 -12.96 11.91 7.75
CA GLY A 136 -13.82 10.77 7.43
C GLY A 136 -13.21 9.42 7.88
N ASP A 137 -13.87 8.33 7.48
CA ASP A 137 -13.60 6.96 7.97
C ASP A 137 -12.24 6.36 7.58
N ARG A 138 -11.52 6.95 6.63
CA ARG A 138 -10.35 6.32 6.02
C ARG A 138 -9.22 6.17 7.05
N GLY A 139 -9.00 4.92 7.49
CA GLY A 139 -7.95 4.55 8.45
C GLY A 139 -8.33 4.73 9.92
N LEU A 140 -9.55 5.21 10.23
CA LEU A 140 -10.01 5.37 11.62
C LEU A 140 -10.16 4.05 12.35
N ARG A 141 -10.72 3.03 11.68
CA ARG A 141 -10.84 1.69 12.26
C ARG A 141 -9.47 1.10 12.63
N THR A 142 -8.46 1.30 11.78
CA THR A 142 -7.09 0.86 12.04
C THR A 142 -6.48 1.61 13.23
N LEU A 143 -6.61 2.94 13.25
CA LEU A 143 -6.13 3.77 14.37
C LEU A 143 -6.82 3.40 15.68
N MET A 144 -8.14 3.21 15.67
CA MET A 144 -8.91 2.75 16.82
C MET A 144 -8.39 1.41 17.31
N GLY A 145 -8.14 0.44 16.43
CA GLY A 145 -7.55 -0.85 16.79
C GLY A 145 -6.19 -0.71 17.47
N GLN A 146 -5.31 0.15 16.95
CA GLN A 146 -3.99 0.42 17.53
C GLN A 146 -4.11 1.08 18.91
N LEU A 147 -4.93 2.12 19.05
CA LEU A 147 -5.13 2.82 20.32
C LEU A 147 -5.81 1.93 21.36
N TYR A 148 -6.74 1.07 20.97
CA TYR A 148 -7.39 0.11 21.86
C TYR A 148 -6.44 -0.99 22.32
N ALA A 149 -5.50 -1.42 21.47
CA ALA A 149 -4.50 -2.41 21.84
C ALA A 149 -3.64 -1.92 23.00
N VAL A 150 -3.07 -0.71 22.88
CA VAL A 150 -2.28 -0.11 23.98
C VAL A 150 -3.16 0.38 25.13
N GLY A 151 -4.39 0.82 24.86
CA GLY A 151 -5.36 1.22 25.87
C GLY A 151 -5.74 0.08 26.81
N ARG A 152 -5.92 -1.14 26.30
CA ARG A 152 -6.17 -2.35 27.12
C ARG A 152 -5.02 -2.70 28.05
N LEU A 153 -3.78 -2.41 27.67
CA LEU A 153 -2.62 -2.64 28.55
C LEU A 153 -2.62 -1.68 29.75
N VAL A 154 -3.08 -0.45 29.54
CA VAL A 154 -3.04 0.61 30.55
C VAL A 154 -4.32 0.65 31.40
N HIS A 155 -5.47 0.43 30.78
CA HIS A 155 -6.81 0.46 31.41
C HIS A 155 -7.64 -0.76 30.98
N PRO A 156 -7.32 -1.97 31.46
CA PRO A 156 -7.94 -3.21 30.98
C PRO A 156 -9.46 -3.25 31.15
N GLY A 157 -10.01 -2.58 32.16
CA GLY A 157 -11.45 -2.54 32.43
C GLY A 157 -12.25 -1.52 31.60
N GLU A 158 -11.60 -0.59 30.90
CA GLU A 158 -12.31 0.45 30.14
C GLU A 158 -12.60 0.04 28.69
N TYR A 159 -11.71 -0.76 28.11
CA TYR A 159 -11.75 -1.12 26.70
C TYR A 159 -12.47 -2.45 26.49
N PRO A 160 -13.25 -2.60 25.40
CA PRO A 160 -13.81 -3.89 25.06
C PRO A 160 -12.68 -4.90 24.78
N ALA A 161 -12.95 -6.16 25.12
CA ALA A 161 -12.11 -7.28 24.72
C ALA A 161 -11.86 -7.22 23.20
N PRO A 162 -10.67 -7.63 22.72
CA PRO A 162 -10.41 -7.70 21.29
C PRO A 162 -11.46 -8.62 20.67
N GLN A 163 -12.41 -8.03 19.94
CA GLN A 163 -13.30 -8.82 19.11
C GLN A 163 -12.42 -9.48 18.06
N SER A 164 -12.46 -10.81 17.98
CA SER A 164 -12.09 -11.53 16.76
C SER A 164 -13.12 -11.13 15.71
N LEU A 165 -12.97 -9.93 15.18
CA LEU A 165 -13.71 -9.53 13.99
C LEU A 165 -13.20 -10.47 12.91
N ALA A 166 -14.10 -11.32 12.39
CA ALA A 166 -13.91 -11.93 11.10
C ALA A 166 -13.33 -10.85 10.19
N GLN A 167 -12.13 -11.10 9.66
CA GLN A 167 -11.32 -10.06 9.02
C GLN A 167 -12.23 -9.21 8.15
N PRO A 168 -12.33 -7.89 8.40
CA PRO A 168 -13.22 -7.04 7.61
C PRO A 168 -12.87 -7.28 6.15
N HIS A 169 -13.87 -7.67 5.34
CA HIS A 169 -13.72 -7.84 3.91
C HIS A 169 -13.04 -6.58 3.38
N HIS A 170 -11.73 -6.67 3.11
CA HIS A 170 -10.99 -5.57 2.51
C HIS A 170 -11.72 -5.22 1.23
N TYR A 171 -12.02 -3.93 1.01
CA TYR A 171 -12.57 -3.42 -0.24
C TYR A 171 -11.90 -4.13 -1.41
N ARG A 172 -12.61 -5.10 -1.99
CA ARG A 172 -12.04 -6.01 -2.99
C ARG A 172 -12.08 -5.27 -4.29
N THR A 173 -10.92 -4.94 -4.84
CA THR A 173 -10.86 -4.41 -6.21
C THR A 173 -11.41 -5.49 -7.14
N PRO A 174 -12.53 -5.25 -7.85
CA PRO A 174 -13.05 -6.24 -8.79
C PRO A 174 -12.05 -6.44 -9.93
N ALA A 175 -12.17 -7.56 -10.66
CA ALA A 175 -11.42 -7.72 -11.89
C ALA A 175 -11.84 -6.65 -12.91
N ALA A 176 -10.89 -6.18 -13.71
CA ALA A 176 -11.20 -5.30 -14.83
C ALA A 176 -12.20 -6.00 -15.76
N SER A 177 -13.22 -5.29 -16.28
CA SER A 177 -14.12 -5.87 -17.28
C SER A 177 -13.36 -6.12 -18.59
N LEU A 178 -13.79 -7.12 -19.35
CA LEU A 178 -13.19 -7.41 -20.66
C LEU A 178 -13.29 -6.20 -21.61
N GLY A 179 -14.43 -5.51 -21.62
CA GLY A 179 -14.60 -4.28 -22.41
C GLY A 179 -13.63 -3.16 -22.02
N LEU A 180 -13.31 -2.99 -20.73
CA LEU A 180 -12.30 -2.03 -20.30
C LEU A 180 -10.89 -2.45 -20.75
N VAL A 181 -10.59 -3.75 -20.71
CA VAL A 181 -9.30 -4.28 -21.19
C VAL A 181 -9.12 -4.02 -22.68
N GLU A 182 -10.15 -4.32 -23.47
CA GLU A 182 -10.18 -4.06 -24.92
C GLU A 182 -10.03 -2.56 -25.21
N GLU A 183 -10.77 -1.72 -24.51
CA GLU A 183 -10.69 -0.26 -24.63
C GLU A 183 -9.27 0.25 -24.34
N LEU A 184 -8.65 -0.20 -23.25
CA LEU A 184 -7.29 0.22 -22.87
C LEU A 184 -6.24 -0.22 -23.90
N TYR A 185 -6.35 -1.43 -24.46
CA TYR A 185 -5.45 -1.90 -25.52
C TYR A 185 -5.67 -1.14 -26.83
N ALA A 186 -6.90 -0.77 -27.17
CA ALA A 186 -7.22 0.05 -28.34
C ALA A 186 -6.73 1.50 -28.19
N LEU A 187 -6.76 2.05 -26.97
CA LEU A 187 -6.27 3.39 -26.67
C LEU A 187 -4.75 3.48 -26.62
N ALA A 188 -4.06 2.44 -26.13
CA ALA A 188 -2.60 2.47 -25.96
C ALA A 188 -1.79 2.94 -27.18
N PRO A 189 -2.05 2.49 -28.43
CA PRO A 189 -1.27 2.90 -29.60
C PRO A 189 -1.51 4.36 -30.04
N ILE A 190 -2.64 4.98 -29.69
CA ILE A 190 -2.95 6.37 -30.08
C ILE A 190 -2.46 7.41 -29.05
N LEU A 191 -1.88 6.96 -27.94
CA LEU A 191 -1.33 7.84 -26.91
C LEU A 191 0.07 8.37 -27.30
N PRO A 192 0.50 9.52 -26.73
CA PRO A 192 1.89 9.95 -26.86
C PRO A 192 2.87 8.86 -26.45
N THR A 193 3.96 8.66 -27.20
CA THR A 193 4.89 7.52 -27.12
C THR A 193 5.28 7.16 -25.68
N ALA A 194 5.63 8.14 -24.86
CA ALA A 194 6.04 7.90 -23.47
C ALA A 194 4.90 7.38 -22.57
N LEU A 195 3.65 7.76 -22.83
CA LEU A 195 2.48 7.25 -22.10
C LEU A 195 2.00 5.92 -22.68
N SER A 196 2.04 5.79 -24.01
CA SER A 196 1.74 4.55 -24.74
C SER A 196 2.59 3.39 -24.23
N GLY A 197 3.93 3.54 -24.26
CA GLY A 197 4.85 2.50 -23.81
C GLY A 197 4.60 2.10 -22.35
N ARG A 198 4.39 3.08 -21.46
CA ARG A 198 4.10 2.80 -20.04
C ARG A 198 2.75 2.12 -19.83
N LEU A 199 1.74 2.44 -20.63
CA LEU A 199 0.45 1.77 -20.57
C LEU A 199 0.57 0.32 -21.05
N PHE A 200 1.22 0.07 -22.19
CA PHE A 200 1.51 -1.29 -22.66
C PHE A 200 2.29 -2.09 -21.61
N THR A 201 3.33 -1.51 -20.99
CA THR A 201 4.07 -2.17 -19.90
C THR A 201 3.15 -2.59 -18.75
N VAL A 202 2.24 -1.71 -18.31
CA VAL A 202 1.30 -2.05 -17.22
C VAL A 202 0.31 -3.13 -17.66
N LEU A 203 -0.25 -3.01 -18.87
CA LEU A 203 -1.20 -3.98 -19.41
C LEU A 203 -0.54 -5.35 -19.56
N ASP A 204 0.57 -5.45 -20.28
CA ASP A 204 1.21 -6.72 -20.63
C ASP A 204 1.82 -7.41 -19.40
N CYS A 205 2.40 -6.66 -18.45
CA CYS A 205 2.88 -7.28 -17.21
C CYS A 205 1.72 -7.74 -16.30
N CYS A 206 0.64 -6.96 -16.15
CA CYS A 206 -0.46 -7.32 -15.25
C CYS A 206 -1.42 -8.35 -15.84
N LEU A 207 -1.79 -8.20 -17.13
CA LEU A 207 -2.71 -9.10 -17.84
C LEU A 207 -2.00 -10.26 -18.54
N GLY A 208 -0.70 -10.15 -18.83
CA GLY A 208 0.06 -11.24 -19.45
C GLY A 208 0.74 -12.14 -18.42
N ALA A 209 1.37 -11.53 -17.41
CA ALA A 209 2.18 -12.24 -16.42
C ALA A 209 1.63 -12.16 -14.98
N GLY A 210 0.47 -11.55 -14.78
CA GLY A 210 -0.10 -11.39 -13.44
C GLY A 210 0.76 -10.53 -12.52
N ALA A 211 1.53 -9.56 -13.00
CA ALA A 211 2.35 -8.70 -12.13
C ALA A 211 1.50 -7.93 -11.09
N ARG A 212 2.03 -7.79 -9.87
CA ARG A 212 1.44 -6.93 -8.83
C ARG A 212 1.90 -5.49 -9.03
N PRO A 213 1.11 -4.49 -8.57
CA PRO A 213 1.57 -3.11 -8.56
C PRO A 213 2.91 -2.89 -7.84
N ALA A 214 3.19 -3.71 -6.81
CA ALA A 214 4.43 -3.65 -6.05
C ALA A 214 5.65 -4.16 -6.84
N ASP A 215 5.44 -5.12 -7.75
CA ASP A 215 6.52 -5.77 -8.52
C ASP A 215 7.24 -4.73 -9.40
N PHE A 216 6.52 -3.74 -9.94
CA PHE A 216 7.08 -2.67 -10.78
C PHE A 216 8.15 -1.80 -10.11
N LYS A 217 8.34 -1.91 -8.79
CA LYS A 217 9.44 -1.25 -8.08
C LYS A 217 10.80 -1.88 -8.39
N GLU A 218 10.80 -3.15 -8.77
CA GLU A 218 12.01 -3.97 -8.92
C GLU A 218 12.16 -4.50 -10.35
N LEU A 219 11.07 -4.54 -11.13
CA LEU A 219 11.13 -5.05 -12.51
C LEU A 219 12.00 -4.19 -13.42
N THR A 220 12.95 -4.86 -14.06
CA THR A 220 13.85 -4.31 -15.09
C THR A 220 13.66 -5.05 -16.41
N GLY A 221 14.29 -4.59 -17.49
CA GLY A 221 14.32 -5.32 -18.76
C GLY A 221 14.85 -6.75 -18.60
N ASN A 222 15.89 -6.94 -17.77
CA ASN A 222 16.47 -8.25 -17.46
C ASN A 222 15.53 -9.17 -16.65
N SER A 223 14.42 -8.63 -16.13
CA SER A 223 13.36 -9.45 -15.52
C SER A 223 12.51 -10.17 -16.56
N ILE A 224 12.68 -9.88 -17.86
CA ILE A 224 11.97 -10.51 -18.96
C ILE A 224 12.99 -11.28 -19.79
N THR A 225 12.75 -12.56 -20.00
CA THR A 225 13.61 -13.44 -20.81
C THR A 225 12.79 -14.11 -21.90
N GLU A 226 13.48 -14.47 -22.97
CA GLU A 226 12.89 -15.25 -24.06
C GLU A 226 12.85 -16.75 -23.70
N SER A 227 11.79 -17.42 -24.13
CA SER A 227 11.69 -18.89 -24.19
C SER A 227 10.99 -19.27 -25.50
N SER A 228 11.11 -20.53 -25.91
CA SER A 228 10.40 -21.06 -27.08
C SER A 228 9.46 -22.19 -26.66
N TRP A 229 8.27 -22.20 -27.24
CA TRP A 229 7.28 -23.26 -27.09
C TRP A 229 6.68 -23.58 -28.45
N ASP A 230 6.81 -24.83 -28.90
CA ASP A 230 6.27 -25.28 -30.20
C ASP A 230 6.71 -24.41 -31.41
N GLY A 231 7.94 -23.87 -31.34
CA GLY A 231 8.49 -22.99 -32.37
C GLY A 231 8.11 -21.51 -32.22
N ASP A 232 7.17 -21.18 -31.32
CA ASP A 232 6.78 -19.80 -31.03
C ASP A 232 7.62 -19.21 -29.90
N THR A 233 8.01 -17.94 -30.07
CA THR A 233 8.70 -17.16 -29.04
C THR A 233 7.70 -16.70 -27.96
N VAL A 234 8.03 -16.98 -26.70
CA VAL A 234 7.23 -16.63 -25.52
C VAL A 234 8.06 -15.81 -24.55
N ALA A 235 7.53 -14.66 -24.12
CA ALA A 235 8.13 -13.87 -23.06
C ALA A 235 7.89 -14.56 -21.70
N VAL A 236 8.94 -14.67 -20.90
CA VAL A 236 8.88 -15.17 -19.52
C VAL A 236 9.26 -14.04 -18.58
N VAL A 237 8.34 -13.67 -17.70
CA VAL A 237 8.54 -12.58 -16.73
C VAL A 237 8.90 -13.18 -15.37
N ARG A 238 10.05 -12.77 -14.84
CA ARG A 238 10.51 -13.10 -13.48
C ARG A 238 9.94 -12.09 -12.49
N LEU A 239 9.10 -12.57 -11.58
CA LEU A 239 8.42 -11.77 -10.57
C LEU A 239 8.83 -12.20 -9.15
N PRO A 240 8.95 -11.31 -8.16
CA PRO A 240 9.22 -11.69 -6.77
C PRO A 240 8.08 -12.52 -6.18
N ASN A 241 8.37 -13.57 -5.43
CA ASN A 241 7.35 -14.37 -4.73
C ASN A 241 7.21 -13.94 -3.25
N LEU A 242 6.09 -14.29 -2.59
CA LEU A 242 5.82 -13.92 -1.20
C LEU A 242 6.75 -14.63 -0.20
N ALA A 243 7.37 -15.74 -0.62
CA ALA A 243 8.30 -16.54 0.19
C ALA A 243 9.77 -16.09 0.11
N GLY A 244 10.06 -14.98 -0.58
CA GLY A 244 11.42 -14.42 -0.69
C GLY A 244 12.28 -14.92 -1.86
N GLY A 245 11.68 -15.63 -2.82
CA GLY A 245 12.30 -16.04 -4.09
C GLY A 245 11.67 -15.34 -5.31
N THR A 246 11.72 -16.00 -6.47
CA THR A 246 11.07 -15.52 -7.69
C THR A 246 10.18 -16.59 -8.30
N ARG A 247 9.20 -16.17 -9.10
CA ARG A 247 8.36 -17.01 -9.95
C ARG A 247 8.53 -16.59 -11.40
N LEU A 248 8.58 -17.57 -12.29
CA LEU A 248 8.65 -17.34 -13.73
C LEU A 248 7.25 -17.51 -14.31
N VAL A 249 6.74 -16.49 -14.98
CA VAL A 249 5.39 -16.51 -15.56
C VAL A 249 5.49 -16.32 -17.07
N PRO A 250 5.13 -17.33 -17.89
CA PRO A 250 5.07 -17.19 -19.33
C PRO A 250 3.88 -16.33 -19.75
N VAL A 251 4.06 -15.53 -20.81
CA VAL A 251 3.02 -14.66 -21.35
C VAL A 251 2.44 -15.31 -22.61
N GLY A 252 1.26 -15.90 -22.48
CA GLY A 252 0.65 -16.68 -23.57
C GLY A 252 0.13 -15.86 -24.77
N ASP A 253 -0.06 -14.53 -24.62
CA ASP A 253 -0.46 -13.67 -25.74
C ASP A 253 0.77 -13.30 -26.58
N ALA A 254 0.78 -13.70 -27.86
CA ALA A 254 1.93 -13.52 -28.75
C ALA A 254 2.31 -12.04 -28.92
N LYS A 255 1.32 -11.14 -29.05
CA LYS A 255 1.57 -9.71 -29.23
C LYS A 255 2.13 -9.06 -27.95
N ALA A 256 1.63 -9.46 -26.78
CA ALA A 256 2.18 -9.03 -25.49
C ALA A 256 3.59 -9.57 -25.29
N SER A 257 3.84 -10.83 -25.67
CA SER A 257 5.18 -11.43 -25.64
C SER A 257 6.18 -10.64 -26.50
N GLU A 258 5.84 -10.36 -27.76
CA GLU A 258 6.67 -9.55 -28.65
C GLU A 258 6.95 -8.16 -28.08
N ARG A 259 5.93 -7.45 -27.58
CA ARG A 259 6.09 -6.13 -26.94
C ARG A 259 6.97 -6.18 -25.70
N LEU A 260 6.82 -7.21 -24.85
CA LEU A 260 7.62 -7.37 -23.64
C LEU A 260 9.08 -7.70 -23.95
N LEU A 261 9.35 -8.53 -24.95
CA LEU A 261 10.71 -8.84 -25.40
C LEU A 261 11.38 -7.62 -26.04
N THR A 262 10.66 -6.88 -26.87
CA THR A 262 11.12 -5.60 -27.42
C THR A 262 11.46 -4.61 -26.30
N LEU A 263 10.58 -4.52 -25.28
CA LEU A 263 10.81 -3.69 -24.11
C LEU A 263 12.03 -4.16 -23.31
N ALA A 264 12.23 -5.46 -23.16
CA ALA A 264 13.35 -6.06 -22.45
C ALA A 264 14.69 -5.68 -23.09
N ASP A 265 14.79 -5.80 -24.42
CA ASP A 265 16.00 -5.42 -25.16
C ASP A 265 16.28 -3.91 -25.09
N CYS A 266 15.23 -3.08 -25.16
CA CYS A 266 15.34 -1.64 -25.01
C CYS A 266 15.81 -1.23 -23.60
N LYS A 267 15.33 -1.91 -22.55
CA LYS A 267 15.54 -1.51 -21.15
C LYS A 267 16.77 -2.16 -20.51
N LYS A 268 17.09 -3.41 -20.84
CA LYS A 268 18.19 -4.17 -20.24
C LYS A 268 18.13 -4.08 -18.71
N SER A 269 19.18 -3.54 -18.08
CA SER A 269 19.23 -3.37 -16.62
C SER A 269 18.37 -2.23 -16.06
N GLU A 270 17.71 -1.42 -16.90
CA GLU A 270 16.83 -0.33 -16.44
C GLU A 270 15.45 -0.83 -16.00
N TYR A 271 14.85 -0.09 -15.07
CA TYR A 271 13.48 -0.33 -14.62
C TYR A 271 12.44 -0.13 -15.73
N LEU A 272 11.47 -1.06 -15.80
CA LEU A 272 10.40 -1.01 -16.79
C LEU A 272 9.56 0.28 -16.71
N LEU A 273 9.29 0.76 -15.49
CA LEU A 273 8.57 2.02 -15.24
C LEU A 273 9.46 3.12 -14.65
N GLY A 274 10.78 3.04 -14.88
CA GLY A 274 11.76 4.03 -14.44
C GLY A 274 11.45 5.46 -14.90
N SER A 275 11.91 6.42 -14.10
CA SER A 275 11.99 7.83 -14.49
C SER A 275 13.30 8.11 -15.23
N ALA A 276 13.42 9.30 -15.84
CA ALA A 276 14.64 9.72 -16.53
C ALA A 276 15.88 9.77 -15.61
N SER A 277 15.70 9.86 -14.29
CA SER A 277 16.78 9.82 -13.31
C SER A 277 17.17 8.41 -12.86
N GLY A 278 16.68 7.36 -13.53
CA GLY A 278 17.05 5.97 -13.23
C GLY A 278 16.37 5.37 -11.99
N HIS A 279 15.40 6.08 -11.39
CA HIS A 279 14.67 5.60 -10.22
C HIS A 279 13.20 5.30 -10.55
N VAL A 280 12.62 4.31 -9.86
CA VAL A 280 11.16 4.07 -9.91
C VAL A 280 10.46 4.96 -8.89
N GLU A 281 9.49 5.72 -9.37
CA GLU A 281 8.65 6.52 -8.50
C GLU A 281 7.73 5.64 -7.66
N ARG A 282 7.53 5.99 -6.39
CA ARG A 282 6.70 5.22 -5.43
C ARG A 282 5.33 4.80 -5.98
N ASN A 283 4.75 5.62 -6.85
CA ASN A 283 3.42 5.47 -7.43
C ASN A 283 3.47 5.40 -8.97
N ALA A 284 4.53 4.82 -9.54
CA ALA A 284 4.78 4.81 -10.99
C ALA A 284 3.60 4.30 -11.84
N VAL A 285 2.89 3.27 -11.34
CA VAL A 285 1.67 2.72 -11.96
C VAL A 285 0.50 3.71 -11.86
N ASN A 286 0.24 4.26 -10.67
CA ASN A 286 -0.85 5.23 -10.48
C ASN A 286 -0.66 6.49 -11.32
N ARG A 287 0.60 6.91 -11.58
CA ARG A 287 0.86 8.03 -12.49
C ARG A 287 0.42 7.77 -13.92
N VAL A 288 0.42 6.51 -14.39
CA VAL A 288 -0.16 6.16 -15.70
C VAL A 288 -1.65 6.43 -15.68
N ALA A 289 -2.35 5.92 -14.65
CA ALA A 289 -3.78 6.14 -14.47
C ALA A 289 -4.14 7.64 -14.37
N GLU A 290 -3.38 8.42 -13.61
CA GLU A 290 -3.57 9.88 -13.50
C GLU A 290 -3.39 10.59 -14.85
N LYS A 291 -2.37 10.20 -15.63
CA LYS A 291 -2.11 10.79 -16.96
C LYS A 291 -3.21 10.46 -17.98
N LEU A 292 -3.83 9.27 -17.89
CA LEU A 292 -4.99 8.90 -18.69
C LEU A 292 -6.23 9.73 -18.30
N ARG A 293 -6.56 9.78 -17.01
CA ARG A 293 -7.71 10.55 -16.52
C ARG A 293 -7.62 12.04 -16.84
N LYS A 294 -6.42 12.62 -16.76
CA LYS A 294 -6.18 14.02 -17.15
C LYS A 294 -6.49 14.31 -18.64
N ARG A 295 -6.55 13.27 -19.47
CA ARG A 295 -6.92 13.36 -20.89
C ARG A 295 -8.39 12.99 -21.14
N GLY A 296 -9.19 12.80 -20.09
CA GLY A 296 -10.58 12.34 -20.22
C GLY A 296 -10.73 10.87 -20.61
N LEU A 297 -9.65 10.07 -20.51
CA LEU A 297 -9.65 8.66 -20.87
C LEU A 297 -9.93 7.76 -19.65
N PRO A 298 -10.40 6.52 -19.85
CA PRO A 298 -10.54 5.55 -18.77
C PRO A 298 -9.23 5.38 -18.00
N GLY A 299 -9.34 5.27 -16.68
CA GLY A 299 -8.19 5.00 -15.83
C GLY A 299 -7.81 3.52 -15.89
N VAL A 300 -6.53 3.24 -15.65
CA VAL A 300 -6.02 1.86 -15.47
C VAL A 300 -5.87 1.55 -13.97
N ASP A 301 -6.29 0.36 -13.55
CA ASP A 301 -6.05 -0.17 -12.20
C ASP A 301 -5.32 -1.51 -12.30
N ALA A 302 -4.04 -1.51 -11.95
CA ALA A 302 -3.20 -2.71 -12.04
C ALA A 302 -3.66 -3.85 -11.12
N VAL A 303 -4.32 -3.56 -10.00
CA VAL A 303 -4.92 -4.62 -9.16
C VAL A 303 -6.10 -5.25 -9.89
N ALA A 304 -6.96 -4.45 -10.50
CA ALA A 304 -8.09 -4.93 -11.28
C ALA A 304 -7.64 -5.77 -12.49
N LEU A 305 -6.59 -5.32 -13.19
CA LEU A 305 -5.98 -6.07 -14.30
C LEU A 305 -5.41 -7.41 -13.84
N ARG A 306 -4.63 -7.42 -12.76
CA ARG A 306 -4.10 -8.68 -12.20
C ARG A 306 -5.23 -9.62 -11.78
N ASN A 307 -6.30 -9.10 -11.18
CA ASN A 307 -7.45 -9.92 -10.79
C ASN A 307 -8.16 -10.52 -12.01
N ARG A 308 -8.25 -9.79 -13.14
CA ARG A 308 -8.71 -10.33 -14.41
C ARG A 308 -7.81 -11.49 -14.87
N TRP A 309 -6.49 -11.31 -14.87
CA TRP A 309 -5.56 -12.39 -15.21
C TRP A 309 -5.74 -13.64 -14.33
N VAL A 310 -5.92 -13.48 -13.01
CA VAL A 310 -6.16 -14.62 -12.11
C VAL A 310 -7.45 -15.37 -12.47
N LEU A 311 -8.54 -14.65 -12.80
CA LEU A 311 -9.79 -15.28 -13.24
C LEU A 311 -9.62 -16.01 -14.57
N ASP A 312 -8.94 -15.38 -15.54
CA ASP A 312 -8.74 -15.96 -16.86
C ASP A 312 -7.85 -17.22 -16.79
N MET A 313 -6.84 -17.21 -15.91
CA MET A 313 -5.99 -18.38 -15.67
C MET A 313 -6.75 -19.48 -14.93
N ALA A 314 -7.58 -19.17 -13.94
CA ALA A 314 -8.37 -20.17 -13.22
C ALA A 314 -9.29 -21.00 -14.12
N ALA A 315 -9.67 -20.48 -15.28
CA ALA A 315 -10.44 -21.19 -16.29
C ALA A 315 -9.59 -22.12 -17.20
N ARG A 316 -8.26 -21.98 -17.19
CA ARG A 316 -7.34 -22.58 -18.18
C ARG A 316 -6.30 -23.52 -17.60
N ILE A 317 -5.90 -23.33 -16.34
CA ILE A 317 -4.82 -24.10 -15.73
C ILE A 317 -5.25 -24.77 -14.42
N PRO A 318 -4.61 -25.87 -14.01
CA PRO A 318 -4.87 -26.51 -12.73
C PRO A 318 -4.67 -25.54 -11.55
N ALA A 319 -5.48 -25.69 -10.51
CA ALA A 319 -5.46 -24.81 -9.34
C ALA A 319 -4.07 -24.73 -8.68
N ALA A 320 -3.33 -25.85 -8.61
CA ALA A 320 -1.97 -25.85 -8.06
C ALA A 320 -1.02 -24.94 -8.85
N LEU A 321 -1.06 -25.02 -10.19
CA LEU A 321 -0.26 -24.17 -11.06
C LEU A 321 -0.70 -22.70 -10.97
N LEU A 322 -2.00 -22.43 -10.88
CA LEU A 322 -2.52 -21.08 -10.63
C LEU A 322 -1.95 -20.49 -9.33
N LEU A 323 -1.99 -21.23 -8.22
CA LEU A 323 -1.47 -20.77 -6.94
C LEU A 323 0.03 -20.47 -7.02
N GLN A 324 0.80 -21.31 -7.75
CA GLN A 324 2.22 -21.10 -8.00
C GLN A 324 2.51 -19.84 -8.84
N LEU A 325 1.82 -19.66 -9.96
CA LEU A 325 2.05 -18.54 -10.89
C LEU A 325 1.50 -17.22 -10.34
N ALA A 326 0.33 -17.26 -9.69
CA ALA A 326 -0.24 -16.09 -9.04
C ALA A 326 0.47 -15.77 -7.72
N ASP A 327 1.13 -16.74 -7.10
CA ASP A 327 1.78 -16.60 -5.78
C ASP A 327 0.78 -16.09 -4.73
N VAL A 328 -0.43 -16.68 -4.71
CA VAL A 328 -1.48 -16.36 -3.75
C VAL A 328 -1.66 -17.50 -2.76
N THR A 329 -1.87 -17.17 -1.48
CA THR A 329 -2.11 -18.18 -0.43
C THR A 329 -3.57 -18.62 -0.37
N THR A 330 -4.48 -17.80 -0.89
CA THR A 330 -5.91 -18.09 -0.96
C THR A 330 -6.46 -17.67 -2.33
N ALA A 331 -7.41 -18.44 -2.85
CA ALA A 331 -8.08 -18.16 -4.11
C ALA A 331 -9.40 -17.38 -3.93
N GLN A 332 -9.48 -16.55 -2.88
CA GLN A 332 -10.72 -15.87 -2.49
C GLN A 332 -11.34 -15.03 -3.63
N ILE A 333 -10.50 -14.43 -4.48
CA ILE A 333 -10.92 -13.70 -5.68
C ILE A 333 -11.81 -14.52 -6.63
N LEU A 334 -11.60 -15.84 -6.70
CA LEU A 334 -12.42 -16.76 -7.49
C LEU A 334 -13.80 -16.95 -6.89
N SER A 335 -13.88 -17.03 -5.56
CA SER A 335 -15.14 -17.11 -4.83
C SER A 335 -15.96 -15.84 -5.00
N ASP A 336 -15.30 -14.69 -5.00
CA ASP A 336 -15.97 -13.39 -5.00
C ASP A 336 -16.49 -12.98 -6.36
N GLN A 337 -15.92 -13.54 -7.42
CA GLN A 337 -16.26 -13.27 -8.82
C GLN A 337 -16.66 -14.57 -9.53
N ARG A 338 -17.37 -15.45 -8.80
CA ARG A 338 -17.81 -16.76 -9.30
C ARG A 338 -18.70 -16.65 -10.54
N ASP A 339 -19.46 -15.56 -10.64
CA ASP A 339 -20.32 -15.19 -11.76
C ASP A 339 -19.54 -14.95 -13.06
N GLN A 340 -18.27 -14.57 -12.97
CA GLN A 340 -17.39 -14.36 -14.12
C GLN A 340 -16.57 -15.59 -14.53
N LEU A 341 -16.65 -16.68 -13.75
CA LEU A 341 -16.00 -17.94 -14.09
C LEU A 341 -16.90 -18.81 -14.99
N PRO A 342 -16.32 -19.61 -15.90
CA PRO A 342 -17.10 -20.49 -16.75
C PRO A 342 -17.98 -21.45 -15.94
N THR A 343 -19.13 -21.78 -16.50
CA THR A 343 -19.99 -22.85 -15.99
C THR A 343 -19.80 -24.07 -16.89
N PHE A 344 -19.24 -25.13 -16.33
CA PHE A 344 -18.98 -26.36 -17.08
C PHE A 344 -20.24 -27.22 -17.13
N GLY A 345 -20.69 -27.56 -18.33
CA GLY A 345 -21.73 -28.57 -18.53
C GLY A 345 -21.21 -29.98 -18.24
N LEU A 346 -22.12 -30.92 -17.97
CA LEU A 346 -21.78 -32.28 -17.54
C LEU A 346 -20.78 -33.00 -18.48
N GLN A 347 -20.94 -32.85 -19.80
CA GLN A 347 -20.03 -33.49 -20.77
C GLN A 347 -18.60 -32.93 -20.70
N HIS A 348 -18.44 -31.63 -20.50
CA HIS A 348 -17.12 -31.01 -20.29
C HIS A 348 -16.49 -31.49 -18.98
N VAL A 349 -17.29 -31.63 -17.91
CA VAL A 349 -16.81 -32.17 -16.63
C VAL A 349 -16.33 -33.61 -16.79
N ILE A 350 -17.09 -34.46 -17.50
CA ILE A 350 -16.70 -35.85 -17.77
C ILE A 350 -15.40 -35.90 -18.58
N ALA A 351 -15.26 -35.08 -19.63
CA ALA A 351 -14.04 -35.05 -20.44
C ALA A 351 -12.80 -34.67 -19.61
N LEU A 352 -12.88 -33.55 -18.87
CA LEU A 352 -11.78 -33.05 -18.05
C LEU A 352 -11.43 -34.01 -16.90
N THR A 353 -12.42 -34.67 -16.30
CA THR A 353 -12.15 -35.64 -15.23
C THR A 353 -11.51 -36.92 -15.77
N LYS A 354 -11.91 -37.41 -16.95
CA LYS A 354 -11.30 -38.59 -17.58
C LYS A 354 -9.85 -38.37 -18.01
N GLU A 355 -9.51 -37.19 -18.51
CA GLU A 355 -8.12 -36.84 -18.87
C GLU A 355 -7.19 -36.71 -17.65
N ASN A 356 -7.75 -36.53 -16.45
CA ASN A 356 -7.01 -36.38 -15.19
C ASN A 356 -7.01 -37.66 -14.32
N VAL A 357 -7.52 -38.80 -14.81
CA VAL A 357 -7.35 -40.09 -14.13
C VAL A 357 -6.01 -40.70 -14.56
N LEU A 358 -5.09 -40.84 -13.60
CA LEU A 358 -3.87 -41.63 -13.72
C LEU A 358 -4.18 -43.12 -13.90
#